data_AF-A0A1B2YMC8-F1
#
_entry.id   AF-A0A1B2YMC8-F1
#
_cell.length_a   1.000
_cell.length_b   1.000
_cell.length_c   1.000
_cell.angle_alpha   90.00
_cell.angle_beta   90.00
_cell.angle_gamma   90.00
#
_symmetry.space_group_name_H-M   'P 1'
#
loop_
_entity.id
_entity.type
_entity.pdbx_description
1 polymer ?
#
loop_
_entity_poly.entity_id
_entity_poly.type
_entity_poly.pdbx_seq_one_letter_code
_entity_poly.pdbx_strand_id
1 'polypeptide(L)'
;MIAALWKYQKTSLLLAVISLVVYYLFAHHLQRSDFPLLVSLYSILFAPFYLIVKKSKNDFGLLFLIAILARIIFINATPNLSQDFYRFIWDGRMLIQGYNPYLSTPQSYIDAGTTSIVAQAQELYAGMGTLNASHFTNYPPVNQLIFLVAALFSSKSILGSVITFRIVIILADIGTIIYGKKLLTKLGLPIYNIFWYALNPFTIIEMTGNLHFESVMLFLVVLSLYKLSQGKWILSAVFLALSISTKLLPLLFLPLFMQYFLTRGGGKTTHFRSSYPWKVRFREIKTNIPRLIYFYLITLGVMVLTFIPFLSGAFAENFGTTIALWFQKFEFNASIYYIIRYIGYQVIGWNIIGDVGPLLPKIVVVLLVVLAFIRNNRSLQAMITAILIGMFFYFLLSTTVHPWYVATPLLLCVFTRYRFPLVWSATIILSYAAYGADGFNENLWLVAIEYITVIGFFVWEVFWKPKPATQLDKH
;
A
#
# COMPACT_ATOMS: atom_id res chain seq x y z
N MET A 1 25.57 4.79 28.76
CA MET A 1 24.53 4.78 27.71
C MET A 1 23.23 4.10 28.16
N ILE A 2 23.27 2.82 28.59
CA ILE A 2 22.07 2.07 29.03
C ILE A 2 21.38 2.72 30.25
N ALA A 3 22.15 3.15 31.27
CA ALA A 3 21.59 3.83 32.44
C ALA A 3 20.89 5.17 32.11
N ALA A 4 21.36 5.90 31.08
CA ALA A 4 20.74 7.14 30.63
C ALA A 4 19.46 6.87 29.83
N LEU A 5 19.47 5.88 28.93
CA LEU A 5 18.26 5.43 28.22
C LEU A 5 17.19 4.95 29.20
N TRP A 6 17.56 4.17 30.21
CA TRP A 6 16.63 3.73 31.24
C TRP A 6 16.08 4.90 32.06
N LYS A 7 16.94 5.84 32.51
CA LYS A 7 16.52 6.98 33.32
C LYS A 7 15.50 7.89 32.61
N TYR A 8 15.64 8.09 31.29
CA TYR A 8 14.82 9.05 30.55
C TYR A 8 13.74 8.42 29.65
N GLN A 9 13.84 7.14 29.30
CA GLN A 9 12.94 6.44 28.36
C GLN A 9 12.32 5.16 28.95
N LYS A 10 12.37 4.96 30.28
CA LYS A 10 11.87 3.75 30.98
C LYS A 10 10.49 3.30 30.47
N THR A 11 9.53 4.23 30.39
CA THR A 11 8.16 3.89 29.99
C THR A 11 8.11 3.41 28.55
N SER A 12 8.80 4.07 27.62
CA SER A 12 8.82 3.67 26.21
C SER A 12 9.51 2.31 26.01
N LEU A 13 10.57 2.04 26.77
CA LEU A 13 11.25 0.74 26.75
C LEU A 13 10.35 -0.39 27.28
N LEU A 14 9.65 -0.16 28.40
CA LEU A 14 8.70 -1.14 28.95
C LEU A 14 7.56 -1.43 27.97
N LEU A 15 6.97 -0.39 27.38
CA LEU A 15 5.92 -0.52 26.37
C LEU A 15 6.43 -1.23 25.11
N ALA A 16 7.69 -1.02 24.72
CA ALA A 16 8.31 -1.73 23.62
C ALA A 16 8.43 -3.23 23.93
N VAL A 17 8.91 -3.61 25.12
CA VAL A 17 8.99 -5.01 25.54
C VAL A 17 7.61 -5.68 25.53
N ILE A 18 6.59 -5.02 26.09
CA ILE A 18 5.20 -5.51 26.05
C ILE A 18 4.77 -5.73 24.60
N SER A 19 5.02 -4.76 23.71
CA SER A 19 4.66 -4.87 22.31
C SER A 19 5.35 -6.05 21.62
N LEU A 20 6.64 -6.27 21.90
CA LEU A 20 7.41 -7.39 21.33
C LEU A 20 6.85 -8.75 21.78
N VAL A 21 6.44 -8.89 23.05
CA VAL A 21 5.78 -10.10 23.54
C VAL A 21 4.44 -10.32 22.82
N VAL A 22 3.62 -9.27 22.67
CA VAL A 22 2.33 -9.39 21.98
C VAL A 22 2.52 -9.71 20.49
N TYR A 23 3.51 -9.12 19.82
CA TYR A 23 3.87 -9.50 18.44
C TYR A 23 4.32 -10.96 18.34
N TYR A 24 5.10 -11.46 19.30
CA TYR A 24 5.50 -12.87 19.33
C TYR A 24 4.28 -13.80 19.47
N LEU A 25 3.35 -13.46 20.38
CA LEU A 25 2.09 -14.19 20.52
C LEU A 25 1.26 -14.15 19.22
N PHE A 26 1.18 -12.99 18.58
CA PHE A 26 0.51 -12.83 17.29
C PHE A 26 1.15 -13.69 16.19
N ALA A 27 2.48 -13.77 16.15
CA ALA A 27 3.21 -14.46 15.10
C ALA A 27 3.16 -15.99 15.22
N HIS A 28 3.09 -16.53 16.45
CA HIS A 28 3.28 -17.95 16.70
C HIS A 28 2.07 -18.68 17.29
N HIS A 29 1.11 -17.95 17.88
CA HIS A 29 -0.03 -18.55 18.58
C HIS A 29 -1.39 -18.14 18.01
N LEU A 30 -1.43 -17.20 17.07
CA LEU A 30 -2.69 -16.77 16.44
C LEU A 30 -3.01 -17.60 15.20
N GLN A 31 -4.24 -18.12 15.15
CA GLN A 31 -4.87 -18.61 13.93
C GLN A 31 -5.81 -17.55 13.35
N ARG A 32 -5.87 -17.43 12.02
CA ARG A 32 -6.71 -16.42 11.33
C ARG A 32 -8.19 -16.51 11.72
N SER A 33 -8.68 -17.72 11.95
CA SER A 33 -10.08 -18.00 12.30
C SER A 33 -10.48 -17.60 13.72
N ASP A 34 -9.50 -17.40 14.61
CA ASP A 34 -9.74 -16.94 15.98
C ASP A 34 -9.86 -15.41 16.02
N PHE A 35 -10.99 -14.92 15.51
CA PHE A 35 -11.26 -13.48 15.43
C PHE A 35 -11.20 -12.77 16.80
N PRO A 36 -11.74 -13.32 17.91
CA PRO A 36 -11.62 -12.69 19.24
C PRO A 36 -10.17 -12.51 19.70
N LEU A 37 -9.32 -13.52 19.53
CA LEU A 37 -7.90 -13.40 19.86
C LEU A 37 -7.19 -12.41 18.94
N LEU A 38 -7.47 -12.47 17.63
CA LEU A 38 -6.93 -11.60 16.60
C LEU A 38 -7.19 -10.12 16.94
N VAL A 39 -8.47 -9.74 17.14
CA VAL A 39 -8.84 -8.35 17.43
C VAL A 39 -8.29 -7.90 18.79
N SER A 40 -8.19 -8.80 19.78
CA SER A 40 -7.67 -8.48 21.11
C SER A 40 -6.18 -8.17 21.07
N LEU A 41 -5.36 -9.06 20.50
CA LEU A 41 -3.91 -8.86 20.37
C LEU A 41 -3.61 -7.61 19.53
N TYR A 42 -4.35 -7.43 18.44
CA TYR A 42 -4.23 -6.25 17.58
C TYR A 42 -4.53 -4.95 18.35
N SER A 43 -5.66 -4.89 19.06
CA SER A 43 -6.08 -3.70 19.80
C SER A 43 -5.10 -3.34 20.93
N ILE A 44 -4.57 -4.35 21.64
CA ILE A 44 -3.59 -4.17 22.71
C ILE A 44 -2.34 -3.45 22.20
N LEU A 45 -1.92 -3.67 20.96
CA LEU A 45 -0.71 -3.06 20.38
C LEU A 45 -0.86 -1.56 20.09
N PHE A 46 -2.06 -1.04 19.87
CA PHE A 46 -2.26 0.37 19.49
C PHE A 46 -1.95 1.35 20.62
N ALA A 47 -2.25 1.00 21.88
CA ALA A 47 -1.96 1.86 23.02
C ALA A 47 -0.43 2.05 23.25
N PRO A 48 0.38 0.98 23.35
CA PRO A 48 1.84 1.09 23.36
C PRO A 48 2.39 1.84 22.15
N PHE A 49 1.93 1.54 20.94
CA PHE A 49 2.34 2.25 19.71
C PHE A 49 2.19 3.76 19.86
N TYR A 50 0.98 4.22 20.21
CA TYR A 50 0.69 5.65 20.32
C TYR A 50 1.56 6.31 21.39
N LEU A 51 1.68 5.67 22.56
CA LEU A 51 2.45 6.20 23.69
C LEU A 51 3.96 6.25 23.40
N ILE A 52 4.52 5.23 22.75
CA ILE A 52 5.94 5.19 22.34
C ILE A 52 6.24 6.36 21.40
N VAL A 53 5.44 6.54 20.34
CA VAL A 53 5.67 7.62 19.36
C VAL A 53 5.54 8.99 20.03
N LYS A 54 4.56 9.20 20.93
CA LYS A 54 4.37 10.49 21.60
C LYS A 54 5.46 10.81 22.61
N LYS A 55 5.83 9.86 23.47
CA LYS A 55 6.81 10.08 24.55
C LYS A 55 8.24 10.16 24.03
N SER A 56 8.57 9.41 22.98
CA SER A 56 9.92 9.35 22.42
C SER A 56 10.08 10.14 21.12
N LYS A 57 9.18 11.10 20.83
CA LYS A 57 9.20 11.92 19.60
C LYS A 57 10.53 12.67 19.33
N ASN A 58 11.31 12.92 20.38
CA ASN A 58 12.61 13.59 20.30
C ASN A 58 13.79 12.62 20.12
N ASP A 59 13.56 11.32 20.28
CA ASP A 59 14.59 10.28 20.17
C ASP A 59 14.33 9.41 18.93
N PHE A 60 14.80 9.90 17.78
CA PHE A 60 14.66 9.20 16.51
C PHE A 60 15.38 7.83 16.54
N GLY A 61 16.51 7.73 17.25
CA GLY A 61 17.31 6.50 17.33
C GLY A 61 16.57 5.40 18.07
N LEU A 62 15.94 5.73 19.20
CA LEU A 62 15.10 4.79 19.95
C LEU A 62 13.90 4.32 19.14
N LEU A 63 13.15 5.25 18.52
CA LEU A 63 12.01 4.90 17.69
C LEU A 63 12.41 4.01 16.49
N PHE A 64 13.56 4.30 15.88
CA PHE A 64 14.14 3.48 14.82
C PHE A 64 14.46 2.07 15.32
N LEU A 65 15.17 1.94 16.43
CA LEU A 65 15.53 0.65 17.01
C LEU A 65 14.28 -0.20 17.32
N ILE A 66 13.27 0.38 17.98
CA ILE A 66 12.02 -0.33 18.31
C ILE A 66 11.33 -0.80 17.01
N ALA A 67 11.28 0.04 15.98
CA ALA A 67 10.66 -0.31 14.71
C ALA A 67 11.33 -1.50 14.01
N ILE A 68 12.67 -1.62 14.13
CA ILE A 68 13.42 -2.75 13.58
C ILE A 68 13.24 -4.00 14.43
N LEU A 69 13.34 -3.90 15.76
CA LEU A 69 13.14 -5.03 16.66
C LEU A 69 11.74 -5.65 16.50
N ALA A 70 10.70 -4.82 16.38
CA ALA A 70 9.33 -5.30 16.17
C ALA A 70 9.16 -6.09 14.87
N ARG A 71 9.95 -5.78 13.84
CA ARG A 71 9.96 -6.52 12.57
C ARG A 71 10.75 -7.82 12.66
N ILE A 72 11.88 -7.81 13.37
CA ILE A 72 12.74 -8.99 13.55
C ILE A 72 12.01 -10.10 14.30
N ILE A 73 11.05 -9.80 15.19
CA ILE A 73 10.22 -10.81 15.86
C ILE A 73 9.55 -11.76 14.86
N PHE A 74 9.15 -11.27 13.69
CA PHE A 74 8.50 -12.07 12.66
C PHE A 74 9.50 -12.86 11.80
N ILE A 75 10.82 -12.76 11.98
CA ILE A 75 11.80 -13.25 10.98
C ILE A 75 11.59 -14.72 10.59
N ASN A 76 11.28 -15.58 11.55
CA ASN A 76 11.05 -17.02 11.34
C ASN A 76 9.57 -17.43 11.44
N ALA A 77 8.65 -16.47 11.49
CA ALA A 77 7.22 -16.74 11.52
C ALA A 77 6.71 -17.12 10.13
N THR A 78 5.77 -18.06 10.05
CA THR A 78 5.01 -18.30 8.82
C THR A 78 3.85 -17.29 8.78
N PRO A 79 3.59 -16.60 7.66
CA PRO A 79 2.41 -15.74 7.53
C PRO A 79 1.13 -16.46 7.93
N ASN A 80 0.30 -15.82 8.76
CA ASN A 80 -0.91 -16.43 9.31
C ASN A 80 -2.21 -15.71 8.91
N LEU A 81 -2.14 -14.51 8.36
CA LEU A 81 -3.29 -13.75 7.87
C LEU A 81 -3.42 -13.78 6.33
N SER A 82 -2.37 -14.19 5.62
CA SER A 82 -2.35 -14.27 4.17
C SER A 82 -1.72 -15.57 3.68
N GLN A 83 -2.28 -16.11 2.59
CA GLN A 83 -1.80 -17.29 1.90
C GLN A 83 -1.09 -16.96 0.56
N ASP A 84 -1.01 -15.68 0.19
CA ASP A 84 -0.44 -15.24 -1.09
C ASP A 84 1.04 -15.62 -1.22
N PHE A 85 1.75 -15.75 -0.09
CA PHE A 85 3.17 -16.09 -0.10
C PHE A 85 3.46 -17.44 -0.74
N TYR A 86 2.54 -18.41 -0.68
CA TYR A 86 2.67 -19.67 -1.39
C TYR A 86 2.74 -19.46 -2.89
N ARG A 87 1.91 -18.54 -3.41
CA ARG A 87 1.92 -18.17 -4.84
C ARG A 87 3.20 -17.42 -5.22
N PHE A 88 3.70 -16.54 -4.35
CA PHE A 88 4.98 -15.86 -4.58
C PHE A 88 6.14 -16.87 -4.74
N ILE A 89 6.17 -17.89 -3.88
CA ILE A 89 7.19 -18.94 -3.93
C ILE A 89 7.05 -19.78 -5.20
N TRP A 90 5.83 -20.16 -5.56
CA TRP A 90 5.55 -20.91 -6.80
C TRP A 90 6.07 -20.16 -8.02
N ASP A 91 5.67 -18.90 -8.20
CA ASP A 91 6.07 -18.07 -9.33
C ASP A 91 7.61 -17.95 -9.41
N GLY A 92 8.27 -17.67 -8.28
CA GLY A 92 9.73 -17.58 -8.22
C GLY A 92 10.44 -18.88 -8.62
N ARG A 93 9.93 -20.02 -8.15
CA ARG A 93 10.47 -21.36 -8.49
C ARG A 93 10.19 -21.76 -9.94
N MET A 94 9.14 -21.24 -10.57
CA MET A 94 8.95 -21.40 -12.01
C MET A 94 9.95 -20.56 -12.82
N LEU A 95 10.18 -19.31 -12.40
CA LEU A 95 11.08 -18.39 -13.08
C LEU A 95 12.52 -18.91 -13.12
N ILE A 96 13.02 -19.51 -12.03
CA ILE A 96 14.38 -20.09 -12.00
C ILE A 96 14.53 -21.28 -12.98
N GLN A 97 13.43 -21.95 -13.32
CA GLN A 97 13.39 -23.03 -14.32
C GLN A 97 13.17 -22.51 -15.75
N GLY A 98 13.09 -21.19 -15.95
CA GLY A 98 12.87 -20.57 -17.27
C GLY A 98 11.41 -20.51 -17.72
N TYR A 99 10.44 -20.83 -16.85
CA TYR A 99 9.01 -20.74 -17.19
C TYR A 99 8.45 -19.35 -16.89
N ASN A 100 7.49 -18.92 -17.71
CA ASN A 100 6.79 -17.65 -17.56
C ASN A 100 5.49 -17.83 -16.74
N PRO A 101 5.39 -17.27 -15.52
CA PRO A 101 4.23 -17.44 -14.63
C PRO A 101 2.95 -16.74 -15.08
N TYR A 102 3.02 -15.92 -16.13
CA TYR A 102 1.85 -15.30 -16.74
C TYR A 102 1.18 -16.21 -17.80
N LEU A 103 1.80 -17.33 -18.17
CA LEU A 103 1.30 -18.20 -19.25
C LEU A 103 0.61 -19.47 -18.76
N SER A 104 0.76 -19.80 -17.47
CA SER A 104 0.22 -21.01 -16.87
C SER A 104 -0.29 -20.75 -15.47
N THR A 105 -1.19 -21.62 -15.00
CA THR A 105 -1.72 -21.59 -13.63
C THR A 105 -1.06 -22.71 -12.82
N PRO A 106 -0.89 -22.55 -11.49
CA PRO A 106 -0.44 -23.65 -10.64
C PRO A 106 -1.27 -24.93 -10.82
N GLN A 107 -2.59 -24.80 -10.95
CA GLN A 107 -3.51 -25.91 -11.23
C GLN A 107 -3.12 -26.72 -12.46
N SER A 108 -2.76 -26.06 -13.57
CA SER A 108 -2.43 -26.75 -14.82
C SER A 108 -1.24 -27.71 -14.69
N TYR A 109 -0.28 -27.40 -13.81
CA TYR A 109 0.86 -28.30 -13.54
C TYR A 109 0.48 -29.46 -12.63
N ILE A 110 -0.43 -29.24 -11.67
CA ILE A 110 -0.95 -30.32 -10.81
C ILE A 110 -1.73 -31.31 -11.67
N ASP A 111 -2.63 -30.83 -12.51
CA ASP A 111 -3.49 -31.67 -13.36
C ASP A 111 -2.66 -32.46 -14.38
N ALA A 112 -1.62 -31.84 -14.94
CA ALA A 112 -0.69 -32.49 -15.87
C ALA A 112 0.33 -33.43 -15.19
N GLY A 113 0.31 -33.56 -13.86
CA GLY A 113 1.30 -34.37 -13.11
C GLY A 113 2.74 -33.86 -13.21
N THR A 114 2.96 -32.63 -13.71
CA THR A 114 4.29 -32.05 -13.96
C THR A 114 4.75 -31.26 -12.73
N THR A 115 4.78 -31.91 -11.56
CA THR A 115 5.05 -31.21 -10.28
C THR A 115 6.54 -31.10 -9.96
N SER A 116 7.41 -31.80 -10.69
CA SER A 116 8.86 -31.79 -10.49
C SER A 116 9.52 -30.43 -10.78
N ILE A 117 8.85 -29.55 -11.53
CA ILE A 117 9.36 -28.21 -11.85
C ILE A 117 9.39 -27.26 -10.64
N VAL A 118 8.55 -27.52 -9.62
CA VAL A 118 8.44 -26.68 -8.43
C VAL A 118 8.64 -27.57 -7.22
N ALA A 119 9.74 -27.37 -6.49
CA ALA A 119 9.95 -28.06 -5.23
C ALA A 119 8.78 -27.77 -4.27
N GLN A 120 8.36 -28.77 -3.48
CA GLN A 120 7.21 -28.67 -2.57
C GLN A 120 5.90 -28.22 -3.26
N ALA A 121 5.71 -28.59 -4.53
CA ALA A 121 4.55 -28.19 -5.33
C ALA A 121 3.22 -28.52 -4.65
N GLN A 122 3.08 -29.70 -4.04
CA GLN A 122 1.83 -30.10 -3.38
C GLN A 122 1.53 -29.25 -2.15
N GLU A 123 2.54 -28.96 -1.33
CA GLU A 123 2.39 -28.11 -0.15
C GLU A 123 2.10 -26.66 -0.54
N LEU A 124 2.76 -26.12 -1.57
CA LEU A 124 2.49 -24.78 -2.09
C LEU A 124 1.08 -24.67 -2.66
N TYR A 125 0.66 -25.66 -3.46
CA TYR A 125 -0.67 -25.71 -4.08
C TYR A 125 -1.77 -25.83 -3.02
N ALA A 126 -1.62 -26.73 -2.06
CA ALA A 126 -2.56 -26.87 -0.94
C ALA A 126 -2.63 -25.58 -0.10
N GLY A 127 -1.48 -24.95 0.17
CA GLY A 127 -1.39 -23.73 0.96
C GLY A 127 -2.00 -22.49 0.29
N MET A 128 -1.84 -22.32 -1.03
CA MET A 128 -2.35 -21.14 -1.73
C MET A 128 -3.88 -21.14 -1.95
N GLY A 129 -4.49 -22.32 -1.91
CA GLY A 129 -5.91 -22.53 -2.14
C GLY A 129 -6.34 -22.38 -3.61
N THR A 130 -7.60 -22.72 -3.88
CA THR A 130 -8.18 -22.78 -5.24
C THR A 130 -8.10 -21.44 -5.98
N LEU A 131 -8.31 -20.33 -5.27
CA LEU A 131 -8.28 -18.99 -5.83
C LEU A 131 -6.94 -18.68 -6.51
N ASN A 132 -5.84 -18.78 -5.75
CA ASN A 132 -4.52 -18.48 -6.28
C ASN A 132 -4.05 -19.56 -7.26
N ALA A 133 -4.49 -20.80 -7.09
CA ALA A 133 -4.06 -21.91 -7.92
C ALA A 133 -4.69 -21.92 -9.33
N SER A 134 -5.91 -21.44 -9.48
CA SER A 134 -6.70 -21.52 -10.72
C SER A 134 -6.57 -20.30 -11.65
N HIS A 135 -5.79 -19.28 -11.26
CA HIS A 135 -5.66 -18.04 -12.03
C HIS A 135 -4.20 -17.73 -12.42
N PHE A 136 -4.01 -16.99 -13.52
CA PHE A 136 -2.69 -16.48 -13.92
C PHE A 136 -2.19 -15.45 -12.92
N THR A 137 -0.87 -15.26 -12.85
CA THR A 137 -0.28 -14.33 -11.89
C THR A 137 -0.73 -12.89 -12.17
N ASN A 138 -1.08 -12.16 -11.11
CA ASN A 138 -1.38 -10.73 -11.16
C ASN A 138 -0.21 -9.88 -10.66
N TYR A 139 0.89 -10.49 -10.21
CA TYR A 139 2.00 -9.77 -9.60
C TYR A 139 2.89 -9.14 -10.68
N PRO A 140 3.08 -7.81 -10.66
CA PRO A 140 3.90 -7.12 -11.65
C PRO A 140 5.40 -7.51 -11.60
N PRO A 141 6.19 -7.17 -12.63
CA PRO A 141 7.56 -7.66 -12.83
C PRO A 141 8.56 -7.43 -11.70
N VAL A 142 8.48 -6.33 -10.94
CA VAL A 142 9.39 -6.11 -9.81
C VAL A 142 9.09 -7.08 -8.67
N ASN A 143 7.82 -7.45 -8.45
CA ASN A 143 7.49 -8.54 -7.53
C ASN A 143 8.00 -9.88 -8.06
N GLN A 144 7.81 -10.17 -9.35
CA GLN A 144 8.36 -11.38 -9.97
C GLN A 144 9.88 -11.48 -9.81
N LEU A 145 10.61 -10.36 -9.92
CA LEU A 145 12.03 -10.32 -9.64
C LEU A 145 12.35 -10.67 -8.17
N ILE A 146 11.57 -10.17 -7.21
CA ILE A 146 11.74 -10.51 -5.79
C ILE A 146 11.45 -12.00 -5.56
N PHE A 147 10.44 -12.55 -6.22
CA PHE A 147 10.11 -13.99 -6.18
C PHE A 147 11.25 -14.84 -6.72
N LEU A 148 11.82 -14.45 -7.85
CA LEU A 148 13.02 -15.08 -8.41
C LEU A 148 14.20 -15.00 -7.44
N VAL A 149 14.44 -13.86 -6.79
CA VAL A 149 15.50 -13.71 -5.77
C VAL A 149 15.31 -14.71 -4.63
N ALA A 150 14.10 -14.88 -4.11
CA ALA A 150 13.83 -15.89 -3.09
C ALA A 150 14.06 -17.31 -3.59
N ALA A 151 13.72 -17.62 -4.84
CA ALA A 151 14.01 -18.92 -5.44
C ALA A 151 15.52 -19.17 -5.60
N LEU A 152 16.32 -18.15 -5.95
CA LEU A 152 17.77 -18.26 -6.06
C LEU A 152 18.44 -18.61 -4.72
N PHE A 153 17.95 -18.04 -3.61
CA PHE A 153 18.49 -18.30 -2.28
C PHE A 153 17.85 -19.51 -1.58
N SER A 154 16.61 -19.86 -1.91
CA SER A 154 15.82 -20.86 -1.16
C SER A 154 14.79 -21.62 -2.00
N SER A 155 15.19 -22.11 -3.18
CA SER A 155 14.33 -22.88 -4.09
C SER A 155 13.72 -24.16 -3.51
N LYS A 156 14.22 -24.67 -2.37
CA LYS A 156 13.78 -25.94 -1.77
C LYS A 156 13.18 -25.80 -0.36
N SER A 157 13.04 -24.58 0.16
CA SER A 157 12.47 -24.34 1.50
C SER A 157 11.46 -23.20 1.47
N ILE A 158 10.22 -23.50 1.89
CA ILE A 158 9.16 -22.49 2.07
C ILE A 158 9.61 -21.45 3.10
N LEU A 159 10.08 -21.90 4.27
CA LEU A 159 10.53 -20.99 5.33
C LEU A 159 11.70 -20.12 4.88
N GLY A 160 12.67 -20.68 4.16
CA GLY A 160 13.79 -19.89 3.65
C GLY A 160 13.37 -18.85 2.62
N SER A 161 12.40 -19.16 1.75
CA SER A 161 11.81 -18.19 0.82
C SER A 161 11.06 -17.07 1.56
N VAL A 162 10.29 -17.43 2.59
CA VAL A 162 9.61 -16.50 3.50
C VAL A 162 10.60 -15.55 4.17
N ILE A 163 11.73 -16.05 4.67
CA ILE A 163 12.80 -15.24 5.27
C ILE A 163 13.38 -14.27 4.22
N THR A 164 13.65 -14.73 2.98
CA THR A 164 14.17 -13.85 1.92
C THR A 164 13.20 -12.71 1.61
N PHE A 165 11.91 -13.00 1.45
CA PHE A 165 10.89 -11.97 1.26
C PHE A 165 10.84 -10.97 2.41
N ARG A 166 10.90 -11.49 3.64
CA ARG A 166 10.86 -10.65 4.84
C ARG A 166 12.08 -9.73 4.94
N ILE A 167 13.27 -10.20 4.59
CA ILE A 167 14.48 -9.35 4.54
C ILE A 167 14.29 -8.20 3.54
N VAL A 168 13.79 -8.49 2.33
CA VAL A 168 13.52 -7.45 1.31
C VAL A 168 12.51 -6.41 1.84
N ILE A 169 11.43 -6.85 2.48
CA ILE A 169 10.41 -5.98 3.07
C ILE A 169 10.98 -5.12 4.21
N ILE A 170 11.77 -5.72 5.11
CA ILE A 170 12.41 -4.99 6.21
C ILE A 170 13.39 -3.94 5.68
N LEU A 171 14.18 -4.27 4.65
CA LEU A 171 15.08 -3.31 3.99
C LEU A 171 14.31 -2.15 3.33
N ALA A 172 13.18 -2.45 2.68
CA ALA A 172 12.30 -1.42 2.12
C ALA A 172 11.69 -0.52 3.20
N ASP A 173 11.28 -1.07 4.34
CA ASP A 173 10.77 -0.28 5.47
C ASP A 173 11.87 0.58 6.12
N ILE A 174 13.09 0.06 6.27
CA ILE A 174 14.26 0.86 6.69
C ILE A 174 14.48 2.01 5.71
N GLY A 175 14.46 1.72 4.41
CA GLY A 175 14.53 2.72 3.35
C GLY A 175 13.43 3.78 3.48
N THR A 176 12.19 3.35 3.73
CA THR A 176 11.04 4.23 3.94
C THR A 176 11.26 5.15 5.14
N ILE A 177 11.80 4.65 6.25
CA ILE A 177 12.12 5.48 7.43
C ILE A 177 13.20 6.51 7.10
N ILE A 178 14.29 6.09 6.44
CA ILE A 178 15.43 6.96 6.10
C ILE A 178 15.02 8.07 5.11
N TYR A 179 14.39 7.70 3.99
CA TYR A 179 14.00 8.65 2.96
C TYR A 179 12.73 9.42 3.34
N GLY A 180 11.85 8.83 4.14
CA GLY A 180 10.70 9.50 4.74
C GLY A 180 11.14 10.61 5.70
N LYS A 181 12.14 10.36 6.56
CA LYS A 181 12.79 11.41 7.37
C LYS A 181 13.30 12.56 6.49
N LYS A 182 14.06 12.24 5.44
CA LYS A 182 14.61 13.26 4.52
C LYS A 182 13.52 14.06 3.81
N LEU A 183 12.45 13.40 3.38
CA LEU A 183 11.29 14.05 2.76
C LEU A 183 10.54 14.94 3.76
N LEU A 184 10.29 14.47 4.99
CA LEU A 184 9.68 15.28 6.06
C LEU A 184 10.50 16.54 6.34
N THR A 185 11.83 16.43 6.41
CA THR A 185 12.72 17.59 6.54
C THR A 185 12.54 18.57 5.38
N LYS A 186 12.46 18.10 4.13
CA LYS A 186 12.22 18.95 2.96
C LYS A 186 10.85 19.63 2.97
N LEU A 187 9.85 18.99 3.58
CA LEU A 187 8.51 19.55 3.74
C LEU A 187 8.38 20.46 4.97
N GLY A 188 9.43 20.60 5.80
CA GLY A 188 9.36 21.36 7.05
C GLY A 188 8.44 20.71 8.10
N LEU A 189 8.24 19.40 8.03
CA LEU A 189 7.39 18.63 8.94
C LEU A 189 8.22 17.92 10.01
N PRO A 190 7.66 17.65 11.21
CA PRO A 190 8.37 16.92 12.24
C PRO A 190 8.80 15.53 11.77
N ILE A 191 10.09 15.24 11.87
CA ILE A 191 10.67 14.00 11.33
C ILE A 191 10.16 12.73 12.02
N TYR A 192 9.71 12.83 13.28
CA TYR A 192 9.13 11.69 14.00
C TYR A 192 7.81 11.21 13.38
N ASN A 193 7.19 12.00 12.50
CA ASN A 193 5.93 11.63 11.86
C ASN A 193 6.04 10.31 11.08
N ILE A 194 7.22 9.95 10.58
CA ILE A 194 7.43 8.68 9.87
C ILE A 194 7.13 7.46 10.75
N PHE A 195 7.24 7.59 12.06
CA PHE A 195 6.94 6.52 13.01
C PHE A 195 5.45 6.28 13.23
N TRP A 196 4.57 7.20 12.81
CA TRP A 196 3.13 6.90 12.72
C TRP A 196 2.81 5.84 11.67
N TYR A 197 3.71 5.63 10.70
CA TYR A 197 3.65 4.51 9.77
C TYR A 197 4.53 3.35 10.26
N ALA A 198 5.79 3.64 10.59
CA ALA A 198 6.78 2.58 10.82
C ALA A 198 6.57 1.76 12.10
N LEU A 199 6.00 2.36 13.16
CA LEU A 199 5.66 1.67 14.40
C LEU A 199 4.18 1.25 14.48
N ASN A 200 3.38 1.54 13.45
CA ASN A 200 1.98 1.19 13.45
C ASN A 200 1.83 -0.34 13.47
N PRO A 201 1.06 -0.92 14.40
CA PRO A 201 0.84 -2.37 14.48
C PRO A 201 0.34 -2.96 13.16
N PHE A 202 -0.55 -2.24 12.46
CA PHE A 202 -1.00 -2.58 11.12
C PHE A 202 0.17 -2.82 10.16
N THR A 203 1.09 -1.86 10.04
CA THR A 203 2.20 -1.93 9.09
C THR A 203 3.13 -3.10 9.41
N ILE A 204 3.41 -3.33 10.69
CA ILE A 204 4.31 -4.41 11.12
C ILE A 204 3.67 -5.77 10.82
N ILE A 205 2.41 -5.96 11.18
CA ILE A 205 1.69 -7.23 11.03
C ILE A 205 1.43 -7.55 9.55
N GLU A 206 0.86 -6.61 8.81
CA GLU A 206 0.45 -6.85 7.43
C GLU A 206 1.66 -6.91 6.50
N MET A 207 2.54 -5.91 6.56
CA MET A 207 3.67 -5.86 5.62
C MET A 207 4.75 -6.89 5.97
N THR A 208 5.27 -6.84 7.20
CA THR A 208 6.40 -7.70 7.60
C THR A 208 5.96 -9.10 8.03
N GLY A 209 4.92 -9.19 8.85
CA GLY A 209 4.40 -10.47 9.33
C GLY A 209 3.85 -11.33 8.19
N ASN A 210 3.00 -10.72 7.36
CA ASN A 210 2.25 -11.40 6.30
C ASN A 210 2.78 -11.21 4.87
N LEU A 211 3.99 -10.65 4.74
CA LEU A 211 4.75 -10.54 3.50
C LEU A 211 4.07 -9.73 2.39
N HIS A 212 3.31 -8.70 2.76
CA HIS A 212 2.71 -7.79 1.79
C HIS A 212 3.76 -6.81 1.22
N PHE A 213 3.98 -6.91 -0.10
CA PHE A 213 4.98 -6.13 -0.84
C PHE A 213 4.64 -4.64 -1.03
N GLU A 214 3.52 -4.19 -0.49
CA GLU A 214 3.16 -2.79 -0.34
C GLU A 214 4.30 -1.98 0.31
N SER A 215 5.06 -2.55 1.27
CA SER A 215 6.28 -1.89 1.80
C SER A 215 7.31 -1.53 0.73
N VAL A 216 7.55 -2.42 -0.25
CA VAL A 216 8.49 -2.16 -1.36
C VAL A 216 7.93 -1.10 -2.30
N MET A 217 6.65 -1.23 -2.66
CA MET A 217 5.94 -0.23 -3.47
C MET A 217 6.05 1.16 -2.82
N LEU A 218 5.74 1.25 -1.53
CA LEU A 218 5.70 2.49 -0.76
C LEU A 218 7.08 3.10 -0.53
N PHE A 219 8.11 2.28 -0.32
CA PHE A 219 9.49 2.74 -0.33
C PHE A 219 9.84 3.44 -1.64
N LEU A 220 9.49 2.85 -2.78
CA LEU A 220 9.72 3.43 -4.11
C LEU A 220 8.89 4.72 -4.34
N VAL A 221 7.66 4.80 -3.81
CA VAL A 221 6.88 6.06 -3.80
C VAL A 221 7.61 7.14 -3.02
N VAL A 222 8.05 6.86 -1.79
CA VAL A 222 8.77 7.84 -0.96
C VAL A 222 10.07 8.27 -1.62
N LEU A 223 10.80 7.34 -2.23
CA LEU A 223 12.03 7.65 -2.96
C LEU A 223 11.74 8.52 -4.18
N SER A 224 10.67 8.25 -4.93
CA SER A 224 10.21 9.09 -6.03
C SER A 224 9.90 10.52 -5.57
N LEU A 225 9.07 10.67 -4.53
CA LEU A 225 8.70 11.97 -3.96
C LEU A 225 9.93 12.73 -3.41
N TYR A 226 10.85 12.01 -2.77
CA TYR A 226 12.10 12.59 -2.30
C TYR A 226 12.98 13.10 -3.45
N LYS A 227 13.17 12.31 -4.52
CA LYS A 227 13.94 12.77 -5.70
C LYS A 227 13.26 13.94 -6.39
N LEU A 228 11.92 13.95 -6.44
CA LEU A 228 11.16 15.08 -6.96
C LEU A 228 11.39 16.36 -6.13
N SER A 229 11.44 16.23 -4.79
CA SER A 229 11.74 17.35 -3.89
C SER A 229 13.15 17.94 -4.09
N GLN A 230 14.06 17.16 -4.65
CA GLN A 230 15.42 17.60 -5.00
C GLN A 230 15.50 18.19 -6.42
N GLY A 231 14.38 18.28 -7.15
CA GLY A 231 14.35 18.66 -8.56
C GLY A 231 14.80 17.56 -9.54
N LYS A 232 15.20 16.38 -9.05
CA LYS A 232 15.66 15.21 -9.84
C LYS A 232 14.49 14.42 -10.39
N TRP A 233 13.71 15.06 -11.27
CA TRP A 233 12.42 14.57 -11.74
C TRP A 233 12.51 13.31 -12.63
N ILE A 234 13.60 13.10 -13.38
CA ILE A 234 13.81 11.88 -14.16
C ILE A 234 13.92 10.67 -13.23
N LEU A 235 14.75 10.76 -12.17
CA LEU A 235 14.85 9.70 -11.17
C LEU A 235 13.52 9.49 -10.43
N SER A 236 12.76 10.56 -10.19
CA SER A 236 11.40 10.42 -9.65
C SER A 236 10.50 9.61 -10.57
N ALA A 237 10.52 9.86 -11.89
CA ALA A 237 9.76 9.09 -12.86
C ALA A 237 10.16 7.60 -12.86
N VAL A 238 11.46 7.30 -12.80
CA VAL A 238 12.00 5.92 -12.74
C VAL A 238 11.54 5.21 -11.47
N PHE A 239 11.69 5.82 -10.28
CA PHE A 239 11.25 5.18 -9.03
C PHE A 239 9.72 5.02 -8.97
N LEU A 240 8.96 5.95 -9.54
CA LEU A 240 7.51 5.79 -9.65
C LEU A 240 7.16 4.63 -10.58
N ALA A 241 7.85 4.47 -11.71
CA ALA A 241 7.67 3.33 -12.62
C ALA A 241 7.94 2.00 -11.92
N LEU A 242 9.05 1.89 -11.19
CA LEU A 242 9.37 0.67 -10.42
C LEU A 242 8.33 0.40 -9.32
N SER A 243 7.76 1.45 -8.72
CA SER A 243 6.66 1.31 -7.76
C SER A 243 5.41 0.73 -8.42
N ILE A 244 5.03 1.23 -9.61
CA ILE A 244 3.92 0.70 -10.43
C ILE A 244 4.21 -0.76 -10.83
N SER A 245 5.44 -1.06 -11.22
CA SER A 245 5.88 -2.42 -11.54
C SER A 245 6.08 -3.32 -10.32
N THR A 246 5.82 -2.84 -9.10
CA THR A 246 5.70 -3.66 -7.89
C THR A 246 4.23 -3.95 -7.62
N LYS A 247 3.37 -2.93 -7.70
CA LYS A 247 1.91 -2.98 -7.57
C LYS A 247 1.34 -1.88 -8.46
N LEU A 248 0.28 -2.14 -9.23
CA LEU A 248 -0.22 -1.19 -10.23
C LEU A 248 -0.81 0.10 -9.65
N LEU A 249 -1.12 0.14 -8.35
CA LEU A 249 -1.84 1.23 -7.68
C LEU A 249 -1.24 2.64 -7.89
N PRO A 250 0.09 2.87 -7.84
CA PRO A 250 0.68 4.19 -8.05
C PRO A 250 0.45 4.77 -9.44
N LEU A 251 -0.07 3.99 -10.40
CA LEU A 251 -0.49 4.49 -11.71
C LEU A 251 -1.58 5.56 -11.56
N LEU A 252 -2.47 5.41 -10.56
CA LEU A 252 -3.51 6.36 -10.22
C LEU A 252 -2.96 7.72 -9.74
N PHE A 253 -1.67 7.80 -9.40
CA PHE A 253 -1.08 9.05 -8.91
C PHE A 253 -0.75 10.01 -10.07
N LEU A 254 -0.55 9.50 -11.29
CA LEU A 254 -0.03 10.26 -12.43
C LEU A 254 -0.79 11.56 -12.73
N PRO A 255 -2.14 11.58 -12.79
CA PRO A 255 -2.88 12.82 -13.04
C PRO A 255 -2.56 13.91 -12.01
N LEU A 256 -2.30 13.53 -10.76
CA LEU A 256 -2.13 14.47 -9.65
C LEU A 256 -0.76 15.19 -9.68
N PHE A 257 0.22 14.69 -10.42
CA PHE A 257 1.51 15.38 -10.66
C PHE A 257 1.37 16.59 -11.61
N MET A 258 0.28 16.69 -12.36
CA MET A 258 0.11 17.68 -13.43
C MET A 258 0.36 19.11 -12.95
N GLN A 259 -0.38 19.58 -11.93
CA GLN A 259 -0.20 20.95 -11.44
C GLN A 259 1.21 21.19 -10.90
N TYR A 260 1.78 20.25 -10.15
CA TYR A 260 3.13 20.40 -9.61
C TYR A 260 4.16 20.69 -10.71
N PHE A 261 4.11 19.94 -11.83
CA PHE A 261 5.02 20.15 -12.95
C PHE A 261 4.70 21.40 -13.76
N LEU A 262 3.42 21.68 -14.05
CA LEU A 262 3.02 22.86 -14.81
C LEU A 262 3.39 24.16 -14.09
N THR A 263 3.52 24.14 -12.76
CA THR A 263 3.81 25.32 -11.93
C THR A 263 5.17 25.24 -11.23
N ARG A 264 6.04 24.32 -11.65
CA ARG A 264 7.38 24.06 -11.08
C ARG A 264 7.41 23.99 -9.54
N GLY A 265 6.40 23.42 -8.90
CA GLY A 265 6.39 23.25 -7.45
C GLY A 265 6.11 24.52 -6.62
N GLY A 266 5.82 25.68 -7.24
CA GLY A 266 5.62 26.92 -6.48
C GLY A 266 5.57 28.26 -7.25
N GLY A 267 5.49 28.28 -8.58
CA GLY A 267 5.35 29.54 -9.35
C GLY A 267 4.03 30.26 -9.05
N LYS A 268 4.09 31.48 -8.51
CA LYS A 268 2.92 32.34 -8.16
C LYS A 268 2.02 32.66 -9.36
N THR A 269 2.60 32.63 -10.56
CA THR A 269 2.04 33.10 -11.82
C THR A 269 0.86 32.27 -12.34
N THR A 270 0.79 30.97 -12.04
CA THR A 270 -0.15 30.00 -12.68
C THR A 270 -1.53 29.82 -12.04
N HIS A 271 -1.94 30.64 -11.06
CA HIS A 271 -3.24 30.47 -10.40
C HIS A 271 -4.45 30.74 -11.31
N PHE A 272 -5.52 29.92 -11.28
CA PHE A 272 -6.75 30.25 -12.03
C PHE A 272 -7.35 31.59 -11.60
N ARG A 273 -7.19 31.91 -10.30
CA ARG A 273 -7.46 33.22 -9.70
C ARG A 273 -6.19 34.08 -9.51
N SER A 274 -5.09 33.82 -10.22
CA SER A 274 -3.91 34.69 -10.15
C SER A 274 -4.23 35.96 -10.92
N SER A 275 -3.90 37.10 -10.33
CA SER A 275 -4.02 38.41 -10.96
C SER A 275 -3.04 38.61 -12.13
N TYR A 276 -2.16 37.62 -12.41
CA TYR A 276 -1.26 37.70 -13.55
C TYR A 276 -2.01 37.58 -14.87
N PRO A 277 -1.60 38.34 -15.90
CA PRO A 277 -2.23 38.29 -17.22
C PRO A 277 -2.25 36.88 -17.78
N TRP A 278 -3.35 36.52 -18.45
CA TRP A 278 -3.54 35.23 -19.12
C TRP A 278 -2.33 34.83 -20.01
N LYS A 279 -1.72 35.82 -20.70
CA LYS A 279 -0.54 35.60 -21.55
C LYS A 279 0.67 35.05 -20.79
N VAL A 280 0.91 35.53 -19.56
CA VAL A 280 2.02 35.06 -18.71
C VAL A 280 1.77 33.63 -18.24
N ARG A 281 0.54 33.35 -17.83
CA ARG A 281 0.09 32.01 -17.42
C ARG A 281 0.22 30.98 -18.53
N PHE A 282 -0.27 31.32 -19.71
CA PHE A 282 -0.22 30.45 -20.88
C PHE A 282 1.22 30.17 -21.31
N ARG A 283 2.09 31.20 -21.29
CA ARG A 283 3.51 31.04 -21.61
C ARG A 283 4.19 30.05 -20.66
N GLU A 284 3.98 30.17 -19.35
CA GLU A 284 4.59 29.28 -18.36
C GLU A 284 4.11 27.83 -18.49
N ILE A 285 2.80 27.63 -18.70
CA ILE A 285 2.23 26.31 -18.98
C ILE A 285 2.89 25.70 -20.22
N LYS A 286 2.95 26.45 -21.33
CA LYS A 286 3.58 26.00 -22.57
C LYS A 286 5.06 25.64 -22.37
N THR A 287 5.79 26.39 -21.55
CA THR A 287 7.20 26.09 -21.21
C THR A 287 7.35 24.83 -20.37
N ASN A 288 6.40 24.51 -19.48
CA ASN A 288 6.51 23.39 -18.54
C ASN A 288 5.87 22.08 -19.02
N ILE A 289 4.94 22.13 -19.99
CA ILE A 289 4.29 20.95 -20.59
C ILE A 289 5.29 19.88 -21.05
N PRO A 290 6.39 20.20 -21.77
CA PRO A 290 7.33 19.18 -22.23
C PRO A 290 7.90 18.35 -21.09
N ARG A 291 8.24 18.96 -19.95
CA ARG A 291 8.77 18.25 -18.77
C ARG A 291 7.74 17.30 -18.16
N LEU A 292 6.47 17.70 -18.13
CA LEU A 292 5.38 16.83 -17.68
C LEU A 292 5.21 15.64 -18.64
N ILE A 293 5.20 15.88 -19.94
CA ILE A 293 5.11 14.82 -20.96
C ILE A 293 6.30 13.86 -20.81
N TYR A 294 7.53 14.35 -20.71
CA TYR A 294 8.70 13.48 -20.50
C TYR A 294 8.64 12.72 -19.18
N PHE A 295 8.12 13.32 -18.10
CA PHE A 295 7.92 12.60 -16.84
C PHE A 295 6.97 11.40 -17.04
N TYR A 296 5.84 11.60 -17.72
CA TYR A 296 4.90 10.52 -18.03
C TYR A 296 5.48 9.48 -18.98
N LEU A 297 6.16 9.90 -20.05
CA LEU A 297 6.79 8.98 -21.00
C LEU A 297 7.88 8.13 -20.34
N ILE A 298 8.69 8.71 -19.45
CA ILE A 298 9.71 7.94 -18.71
C ILE A 298 9.03 6.98 -17.73
N THR A 299 8.01 7.43 -17.00
CA THR A 299 7.32 6.54 -16.05
C THR A 299 6.65 5.36 -16.74
N LEU A 300 5.86 5.61 -17.79
CA LEU A 300 5.17 4.56 -18.54
C LEU A 300 6.15 3.71 -19.36
N GLY A 301 7.17 4.34 -19.95
CA GLY A 301 8.21 3.65 -20.69
C GLY A 301 8.98 2.67 -19.81
N VAL A 302 9.53 3.13 -18.67
CA VAL A 302 10.25 2.25 -17.73
C VAL A 302 9.33 1.15 -17.18
N MET A 303 8.06 1.46 -16.90
CA MET A 303 7.09 0.46 -16.50
C MET A 303 6.99 -0.63 -17.57
N VAL A 304 6.72 -0.27 -18.83
CA VAL A 304 6.64 -1.23 -19.96
C VAL A 304 7.96 -2.00 -20.14
N LEU A 305 9.12 -1.35 -20.01
CA LEU A 305 10.43 -2.01 -20.08
C LEU A 305 10.55 -3.17 -19.07
N THR A 306 10.00 -3.02 -17.85
CA THR A 306 10.02 -4.12 -16.87
C THR A 306 9.17 -5.33 -17.28
N PHE A 307 8.15 -5.13 -18.13
CA PHE A 307 7.31 -6.22 -18.64
C PHE A 307 7.90 -6.93 -19.85
N ILE A 308 8.89 -6.35 -20.55
CA ILE A 308 9.50 -6.92 -21.77
C ILE A 308 9.87 -8.41 -21.63
N PRO A 309 10.52 -8.87 -20.54
CA PRO A 309 10.89 -10.28 -20.40
C PRO A 309 9.71 -11.28 -20.40
N PHE A 310 8.48 -10.79 -20.17
CA PHE A 310 7.29 -11.62 -20.04
C PHE A 310 6.34 -11.53 -21.24
N LEU A 311 6.59 -10.59 -22.17
CA LEU A 311 5.71 -10.38 -23.31
C LEU A 311 5.71 -11.61 -24.22
N SER A 312 4.51 -12.11 -24.51
CA SER A 312 4.23 -13.16 -25.47
C SER A 312 2.85 -12.94 -26.08
N GLY A 313 2.48 -13.70 -27.12
CA GLY A 313 1.15 -13.59 -27.73
C GLY A 313 0.00 -13.79 -26.72
N ALA A 314 0.18 -14.68 -25.74
CA ALA A 314 -0.84 -14.99 -24.72
C ALA A 314 -0.74 -14.12 -23.45
N PHE A 315 0.38 -13.41 -23.23
CA PHE A 315 0.59 -12.63 -22.01
C PHE A 315 -0.50 -11.58 -21.78
N ALA A 316 -0.82 -10.78 -22.80
CA ALA A 316 -1.75 -9.66 -22.66
C ALA A 316 -3.18 -10.14 -22.33
N GLU A 317 -3.60 -11.24 -22.95
CA GLU A 317 -4.90 -11.87 -22.70
C GLU A 317 -4.98 -12.45 -21.30
N ASN A 318 -3.98 -13.23 -20.86
CA ASN A 318 -3.96 -13.86 -19.54
C ASN A 318 -3.90 -12.82 -18.42
N PHE A 319 -3.00 -11.84 -18.55
CA PHE A 319 -2.85 -10.77 -17.56
C PHE A 319 -4.11 -9.88 -17.51
N GLY A 320 -4.68 -9.55 -18.67
CA GLY A 320 -5.94 -8.81 -18.78
C GLY A 320 -7.11 -9.57 -18.15
N THR A 321 -7.20 -10.88 -18.36
CA THR A 321 -8.23 -11.75 -17.77
C THR A 321 -8.15 -11.75 -16.25
N THR A 322 -6.95 -11.91 -15.67
CA THR A 322 -6.80 -11.83 -14.22
C THR A 322 -7.17 -10.44 -13.69
N ILE A 323 -6.76 -9.35 -14.35
CA ILE A 323 -7.16 -8.00 -13.92
C ILE A 323 -8.68 -7.81 -13.99
N ALA A 324 -9.32 -8.25 -15.07
CA ALA A 324 -10.77 -8.14 -15.25
C ALA A 324 -11.54 -8.91 -14.16
N LEU A 325 -11.06 -10.10 -13.80
CA LEU A 325 -11.63 -10.93 -12.74
C LEU A 325 -11.77 -10.15 -11.42
N TRP A 326 -10.73 -9.41 -11.01
CA TRP A 326 -10.73 -8.60 -9.78
C TRP A 326 -11.80 -7.50 -9.77
N PHE A 327 -12.14 -6.94 -10.93
CA PHE A 327 -13.18 -5.91 -11.03
C PHE A 327 -14.59 -6.47 -11.25
N GLN A 328 -14.74 -7.74 -11.63
CA GLN A 328 -16.04 -8.30 -12.02
C GLN A 328 -16.56 -9.39 -11.08
N LYS A 329 -15.73 -9.96 -10.23
CA LYS A 329 -16.09 -11.12 -9.40
C LYS A 329 -15.77 -10.97 -7.91
N PHE A 330 -14.84 -10.08 -7.54
CA PHE A 330 -14.38 -9.97 -6.17
C PHE A 330 -15.10 -8.88 -5.39
N GLU A 331 -15.55 -9.28 -4.20
CA GLU A 331 -16.22 -8.45 -3.21
C GLU A 331 -15.63 -8.77 -1.84
N PHE A 332 -15.03 -7.78 -1.18
CA PHE A 332 -14.53 -7.94 0.17
C PHE A 332 -14.33 -6.58 0.84
N ASN A 333 -14.86 -6.41 2.05
CA ASN A 333 -14.78 -5.20 2.87
C ASN A 333 -15.06 -3.93 2.06
N ALA A 334 -16.12 -3.93 1.24
CA ALA A 334 -16.43 -2.80 0.39
C ALA A 334 -17.30 -1.75 1.12
N SER A 335 -17.05 -0.47 0.84
CA SER A 335 -17.81 0.64 1.44
C SER A 335 -19.05 0.99 0.61
N ILE A 336 -18.95 2.02 -0.24
CA ILE A 336 -20.07 2.55 -1.04
C ILE A 336 -20.60 1.47 -1.98
N TYR A 337 -19.72 0.60 -2.48
CA TYR A 337 -20.12 -0.51 -3.34
C TYR A 337 -21.15 -1.45 -2.68
N TYR A 338 -21.06 -1.75 -1.38
CA TYR A 338 -22.07 -2.60 -0.72
C TYR A 338 -23.44 -1.95 -0.62
N ILE A 339 -23.50 -0.63 -0.52
CA ILE A 339 -24.76 0.13 -0.61
C ILE A 339 -25.31 0.05 -2.04
N ILE A 340 -24.46 0.24 -3.06
CA ILE A 340 -24.85 0.13 -4.47
C ILE A 340 -25.37 -1.28 -4.79
N ARG A 341 -24.66 -2.32 -4.33
CA ARG A 341 -25.04 -3.72 -4.50
C ARG A 341 -26.38 -4.02 -3.83
N TYR A 342 -26.60 -3.53 -2.61
CA TYR A 342 -27.88 -3.69 -1.92
C TYR A 342 -29.04 -3.07 -2.71
N ILE A 343 -28.89 -1.82 -3.17
CA ILE A 343 -29.88 -1.16 -4.03
C ILE A 343 -30.09 -1.94 -5.33
N GLY A 344 -29.01 -2.43 -5.94
CA GLY A 344 -29.03 -3.29 -7.13
C GLY A 344 -29.91 -4.52 -6.95
N TYR A 345 -29.75 -5.23 -5.82
CA TYR A 345 -30.62 -6.37 -5.50
C TYR A 345 -32.09 -5.97 -5.35
N GLN A 346 -32.39 -4.81 -4.74
CA GLN A 346 -33.78 -4.36 -4.57
C GLN A 346 -34.45 -3.98 -5.90
N VAL A 347 -33.70 -3.42 -6.85
CA VAL A 347 -34.25 -2.91 -8.11
C VAL A 347 -34.26 -3.96 -9.22
N ILE A 348 -33.20 -4.77 -9.30
CA ILE A 348 -32.96 -5.69 -10.42
C ILE A 348 -33.11 -7.17 -10.01
N GLY A 349 -32.88 -7.50 -8.73
CA GLY A 349 -33.07 -8.85 -8.20
C GLY A 349 -31.83 -9.75 -8.21
N TRP A 350 -30.68 -9.29 -8.73
CA TRP A 350 -29.42 -10.04 -8.72
C TRP A 350 -28.18 -9.15 -8.50
N ASN A 351 -27.00 -9.77 -8.34
CA ASN A 351 -25.75 -9.04 -8.13
C ASN A 351 -25.30 -8.30 -9.40
N ILE A 352 -25.21 -6.98 -9.32
CA ILE A 352 -24.83 -6.10 -10.43
C ILE A 352 -23.32 -5.86 -10.57
N ILE A 353 -22.48 -6.68 -9.92
CA ILE A 353 -21.02 -6.55 -9.96
C ILE A 353 -20.45 -6.51 -11.39
N GLY A 354 -21.01 -7.29 -12.31
CA GLY A 354 -20.53 -7.38 -13.69
C GLY A 354 -20.58 -6.03 -14.43
N ASP A 355 -21.56 -5.19 -14.08
CA ASP A 355 -21.78 -3.88 -14.70
C ASP A 355 -21.12 -2.76 -13.87
N VAL A 356 -21.37 -2.76 -12.55
CA VAL A 356 -20.91 -1.71 -11.65
C VAL A 356 -19.41 -1.79 -11.38
N GLY A 357 -18.88 -3.00 -11.26
CA GLY A 357 -17.47 -3.24 -10.95
C GLY A 357 -16.51 -2.58 -11.94
N PRO A 358 -16.68 -2.74 -13.28
CA PRO A 358 -15.90 -2.02 -14.28
C PRO A 358 -16.21 -0.52 -14.40
N LEU A 359 -17.37 -0.05 -13.92
CA LEU A 359 -17.76 1.37 -13.95
C LEU A 359 -17.05 2.18 -12.85
N LEU A 360 -16.94 1.63 -11.64
CA LEU A 360 -16.38 2.33 -10.47
C LEU A 360 -14.94 2.85 -10.69
N PRO A 361 -13.99 2.08 -11.27
CA PRO A 361 -12.67 2.59 -11.62
C PRO A 361 -12.71 3.78 -12.59
N LYS A 362 -13.67 3.81 -13.54
CA LYS A 362 -13.82 4.93 -14.47
C LYS A 362 -14.26 6.20 -13.72
N ILE A 363 -15.18 6.07 -12.77
CA ILE A 363 -15.60 7.16 -11.88
C ILE A 363 -14.40 7.67 -11.06
N VAL A 364 -13.56 6.77 -10.56
CA VAL A 364 -12.34 7.14 -9.84
C VAL A 364 -11.38 7.92 -10.75
N VAL A 365 -11.16 7.49 -11.99
CA VAL A 365 -10.32 8.22 -12.94
C VAL A 365 -10.85 9.63 -13.16
N VAL A 366 -12.17 9.80 -13.35
CA VAL A 366 -12.80 11.13 -13.46
C VAL A 366 -12.55 11.95 -12.20
N LEU A 367 -12.75 11.37 -11.01
CA LEU A 367 -12.49 12.05 -9.73
C LEU A 367 -11.02 12.49 -9.59
N LEU A 368 -10.07 11.65 -10.01
CA LEU A 368 -8.64 11.98 -9.99
C LEU A 368 -8.30 13.11 -10.97
N VAL A 369 -8.92 13.13 -12.15
CA VAL A 369 -8.79 14.23 -13.12
C VAL A 369 -9.38 15.52 -12.53
N VAL A 370 -10.58 15.47 -11.97
CA VAL A 370 -11.21 16.60 -11.26
C VAL A 370 -10.29 17.14 -10.16
N LEU A 371 -9.72 16.26 -9.32
CA LEU A 371 -8.74 16.64 -8.30
C LEU A 371 -7.46 17.23 -8.90
N ALA A 372 -6.99 16.71 -10.04
CA ALA A 372 -5.81 17.21 -10.73
C ALA A 372 -6.00 18.63 -11.29
N PHE A 373 -7.19 18.98 -11.79
CA PHE A 373 -7.46 20.29 -12.39
C PHE A 373 -7.97 21.33 -11.40
N ILE A 374 -8.82 20.95 -10.44
CA ILE A 374 -9.55 21.90 -9.59
C ILE A 374 -8.85 22.16 -8.25
N ARG A 375 -8.33 21.11 -7.60
CA ARG A 375 -7.67 21.24 -6.29
C ARG A 375 -6.29 21.87 -6.48
N ASN A 376 -5.88 22.79 -5.58
CA ASN A 376 -4.55 23.41 -5.65
C ASN A 376 -3.44 22.41 -5.24
N ASN A 377 -2.81 21.75 -6.22
CA ASN A 377 -1.83 20.67 -6.03
C ASN A 377 -0.39 21.11 -6.37
N ARG A 378 -0.09 22.41 -6.28
CA ARG A 378 1.16 22.97 -6.80
C ARG A 378 2.38 22.72 -5.95
N SER A 379 2.22 22.72 -4.63
CA SER A 379 3.31 22.38 -3.73
C SER A 379 3.39 20.87 -3.58
N LEU A 380 4.60 20.35 -3.27
CA LEU A 380 4.80 18.92 -3.06
C LEU A 380 3.86 18.36 -1.99
N GLN A 381 3.69 19.08 -0.87
CA GLN A 381 2.78 18.66 0.20
C GLN A 381 1.31 18.65 -0.25
N ALA A 382 0.89 19.64 -1.03
CA ALA A 382 -0.48 19.70 -1.53
C ALA A 382 -0.77 18.61 -2.56
N MET A 383 0.21 18.27 -3.40
CA MET A 383 0.15 17.14 -4.31
C MET A 383 0.03 15.81 -3.55
N ILE A 384 0.89 15.57 -2.54
CA ILE A 384 0.80 14.37 -1.68
C ILE A 384 -0.56 14.29 -0.98
N THR A 385 -1.10 15.44 -0.55
CA THR A 385 -2.43 15.52 0.05
C THR A 385 -3.53 15.15 -0.95
N ALA A 386 -3.40 15.57 -2.21
CA ALA A 386 -4.34 15.18 -3.27
C ALA A 386 -4.26 13.67 -3.56
N ILE A 387 -3.06 13.08 -3.56
CA ILE A 387 -2.87 11.64 -3.72
C ILE A 387 -3.56 10.90 -2.56
N LEU A 388 -3.37 11.35 -1.32
CA LEU A 388 -4.05 10.76 -0.15
C LEU A 388 -5.58 10.79 -0.30
N ILE A 389 -6.15 11.93 -0.68
CA ILE A 389 -7.60 12.09 -0.86
C ILE A 389 -8.11 11.23 -2.02
N GLY A 390 -7.42 11.23 -3.16
CA GLY A 390 -7.76 10.40 -4.31
C GLY A 390 -7.74 8.92 -3.96
N MET A 391 -6.75 8.48 -3.17
CA MET A 391 -6.64 7.11 -2.69
C MET A 391 -7.76 6.73 -1.72
N PHE A 392 -8.17 7.64 -0.84
CA PHE A 392 -9.32 7.40 0.03
C PHE A 392 -10.60 7.18 -0.78
N PHE A 393 -10.89 8.04 -1.76
CA PHE A 393 -12.07 7.88 -2.61
C PHE A 393 -12.00 6.65 -3.52
N TYR A 394 -10.81 6.30 -4.04
CA TYR A 394 -10.63 5.05 -4.77
C TYR A 394 -11.08 3.84 -3.93
N PHE A 395 -10.61 3.74 -2.69
CA PHE A 395 -10.97 2.62 -1.83
C PHE A 395 -12.42 2.66 -1.33
N LEU A 396 -13.02 3.83 -1.13
CA LEU A 396 -14.46 3.93 -0.82
C LEU A 396 -15.34 3.40 -1.96
N LEU A 397 -14.88 3.55 -3.21
CA LEU A 397 -15.56 3.12 -4.42
C LEU A 397 -15.08 1.74 -4.93
N SER A 398 -14.13 1.08 -4.25
CA SER A 398 -13.65 -0.23 -4.67
C SER A 398 -14.67 -1.32 -4.28
N THR A 399 -14.78 -2.37 -5.10
CA THR A 399 -15.55 -3.58 -4.74
C THR A 399 -14.80 -4.43 -3.71
N THR A 400 -13.49 -4.25 -3.61
CA THR A 400 -12.59 -5.04 -2.75
C THR A 400 -11.59 -4.13 -2.04
N VAL A 401 -11.51 -4.20 -0.72
CA VAL A 401 -10.51 -3.51 0.11
C VAL A 401 -9.86 -4.48 1.09
N HIS A 402 -8.79 -5.13 0.63
CA HIS A 402 -7.98 -5.96 1.52
C HIS A 402 -7.23 -5.13 2.56
N PRO A 403 -6.93 -5.68 3.76
CA PRO A 403 -6.39 -4.90 4.87
C PRO A 403 -5.11 -4.14 4.51
N TRP A 404 -4.15 -4.83 3.88
CA TRP A 404 -2.87 -4.26 3.47
C TRP A 404 -2.98 -3.05 2.53
N TYR A 405 -4.11 -2.84 1.84
CA TYR A 405 -4.32 -1.66 0.98
C TYR A 405 -4.28 -0.34 1.76
N VAL A 406 -4.64 -0.35 3.05
CA VAL A 406 -4.61 0.83 3.95
C VAL A 406 -3.18 1.35 4.18
N ALA A 407 -2.14 0.58 3.87
CA ALA A 407 -0.74 1.02 3.97
C ALA A 407 -0.44 2.29 3.15
N THR A 408 -1.08 2.41 1.98
CA THR A 408 -0.89 3.57 1.09
C THR A 408 -1.40 4.87 1.71
N PRO A 409 -2.69 5.00 2.08
CA PRO A 409 -3.17 6.21 2.75
C PRO A 409 -2.48 6.42 4.11
N LEU A 410 -2.14 5.35 4.85
CA LEU A 410 -1.41 5.46 6.11
C LEU A 410 -0.04 6.13 5.94
N LEU A 411 0.77 5.71 4.97
CA LEU A 411 2.07 6.33 4.72
C LEU A 411 1.91 7.75 4.19
N LEU A 412 1.01 7.98 3.23
CA LEU A 412 0.82 9.32 2.66
C LEU A 412 0.40 10.33 3.73
N CYS A 413 -0.41 9.91 4.72
CA CYS A 413 -0.87 10.78 5.79
C CYS A 413 0.27 11.38 6.63
N VAL A 414 1.43 10.70 6.74
CA VAL A 414 2.55 11.18 7.58
C VAL A 414 3.13 12.51 7.06
N PHE A 415 2.98 12.75 5.76
CA PHE A 415 3.42 13.96 5.06
C PHE A 415 2.32 15.03 4.98
N THR A 416 1.14 14.79 5.56
CA THR A 416 0.00 15.71 5.50
C THR A 416 -0.50 16.07 6.90
N ARG A 417 -1.55 16.90 6.95
CA ARG A 417 -2.25 17.23 8.20
C ARG A 417 -3.33 16.21 8.59
N TYR A 418 -3.77 15.39 7.62
CA TYR A 418 -4.85 14.43 7.79
C TYR A 418 -4.34 13.17 8.48
N ARG A 419 -5.13 12.65 9.42
CA ARG A 419 -4.82 11.53 10.32
C ARG A 419 -5.90 10.45 10.32
N PHE A 420 -7.01 10.62 9.60
CA PHE A 420 -8.01 9.55 9.41
C PHE A 420 -7.43 8.19 8.97
N PRO A 421 -6.31 8.08 8.22
CA PRO A 421 -5.74 6.77 7.90
C PRO A 421 -5.14 6.05 9.11
N LEU A 422 -4.78 6.77 10.18
CA LEU A 422 -4.40 6.13 11.45
C LEU A 422 -5.61 5.45 12.10
N VAL A 423 -6.77 6.09 12.03
CA VAL A 423 -8.04 5.49 12.50
C VAL A 423 -8.37 4.27 11.64
N TRP A 424 -8.25 4.40 10.32
CA TRP A 424 -8.49 3.28 9.42
C TRP A 424 -7.55 2.09 9.69
N SER A 425 -6.26 2.36 9.94
CA SER A 425 -5.34 1.31 10.33
C SER A 425 -5.73 0.62 11.64
N ALA A 426 -6.46 1.27 12.55
CA ALA A 426 -6.94 0.63 13.77
C ALA A 426 -8.22 -0.20 13.55
N THR A 427 -9.10 0.25 12.66
CA THR A 427 -10.41 -0.38 12.42
C THR A 427 -10.40 -1.45 11.34
N ILE A 428 -9.43 -1.45 10.43
CA ILE A 428 -9.35 -2.39 9.29
C ILE A 428 -9.30 -3.86 9.72
N ILE A 429 -8.85 -4.13 10.96
CA ILE A 429 -8.81 -5.47 11.54
C ILE A 429 -10.20 -6.11 11.64
N LEU A 430 -11.27 -5.30 11.70
CA LEU A 430 -12.65 -5.77 11.79
C LEU A 430 -13.05 -6.58 10.55
N SER A 431 -12.46 -6.28 9.38
CA SER A 431 -12.67 -7.06 8.15
C SER A 431 -12.22 -8.53 8.26
N TYR A 432 -11.35 -8.88 9.22
CA TYR A 432 -10.94 -10.27 9.43
C TYR A 432 -12.03 -11.13 10.08
N ALA A 433 -13.11 -10.55 10.60
CA ALA A 433 -14.28 -11.30 11.04
C ALA A 433 -14.88 -12.17 9.92
N ALA A 434 -14.57 -11.85 8.66
CA ALA A 434 -14.98 -12.62 7.51
C ALA A 434 -14.37 -14.03 7.44
N TYR A 435 -13.24 -14.28 8.09
CA TYR A 435 -12.51 -15.55 7.99
C TYR A 435 -12.79 -16.40 9.23
N GLY A 436 -13.94 -17.06 9.28
CA GLY A 436 -14.33 -17.93 10.39
C GLY A 436 -13.86 -19.38 10.24
N ALA A 437 -14.07 -20.20 11.27
CA ALA A 437 -13.82 -21.64 11.22
C ALA A 437 -14.70 -22.35 10.18
N ASP A 438 -15.94 -21.86 9.98
CA ASP A 438 -16.91 -22.39 9.02
C ASP A 438 -16.71 -21.85 7.59
N GLY A 439 -15.62 -21.10 7.36
CA GLY A 439 -15.29 -20.51 6.07
C GLY A 439 -15.50 -19.01 5.99
N PHE A 440 -15.60 -18.50 4.76
CA PHE A 440 -15.68 -17.07 4.47
C PHE A 440 -17.12 -16.56 4.59
N ASN A 441 -17.37 -15.62 5.50
CA ASN A 441 -18.66 -14.95 5.66
C ASN A 441 -18.52 -13.56 6.30
N GLU A 442 -18.78 -12.50 5.55
CA GLU A 442 -18.58 -11.13 6.04
C GLU A 442 -19.67 -10.65 7.00
N ASN A 443 -19.24 -10.01 8.09
CA ASN A 443 -20.14 -9.30 9.00
C ASN A 443 -20.30 -7.83 8.56
N LEU A 444 -21.41 -7.52 7.89
CA LEU A 444 -21.67 -6.18 7.36
C LEU A 444 -21.83 -5.09 8.45
N TRP A 445 -22.19 -5.46 9.69
CA TRP A 445 -22.23 -4.50 10.79
C TRP A 445 -20.82 -4.05 11.18
N LEU A 446 -19.86 -4.96 11.21
CA LEU A 446 -18.46 -4.63 11.48
C LEU A 446 -17.85 -3.79 10.35
N VAL A 447 -18.18 -4.10 9.09
CA VAL A 447 -17.82 -3.28 7.93
C VAL A 447 -18.41 -1.86 8.04
N ALA A 448 -19.68 -1.75 8.45
CA ALA A 448 -20.33 -0.45 8.66
C ALA A 448 -19.65 0.35 9.78
N ILE A 449 -19.32 -0.28 10.92
CA ILE A 449 -18.61 0.35 12.03
C ILE A 449 -17.24 0.88 11.56
N GLU A 450 -16.49 0.07 10.81
CA GLU A 450 -15.21 0.47 10.23
C GLU A 450 -15.38 1.76 9.40
N TYR A 451 -16.24 1.73 8.38
CA TYR A 451 -16.36 2.86 7.45
C TYR A 451 -17.04 4.09 8.04
N ILE A 452 -18.05 3.95 8.91
CA ILE A 452 -18.66 5.09 9.61
C ILE A 452 -17.61 5.80 10.46
N THR A 453 -16.76 5.04 11.16
CA THR A 453 -15.70 5.61 12.00
C THR A 453 -14.67 6.37 11.16
N VAL A 454 -14.20 5.76 10.07
CA VAL A 454 -13.18 6.35 9.20
C VAL A 454 -13.70 7.57 8.45
N ILE A 455 -14.90 7.48 7.85
CA ILE A 455 -15.55 8.57 7.13
C ILE A 455 -15.90 9.71 8.09
N GLY A 456 -16.46 9.40 9.25
CA GLY A 456 -16.77 10.40 10.28
C GLY A 456 -15.53 11.18 10.73
N PHE A 457 -14.41 10.48 10.97
CA PHE A 457 -13.15 11.13 11.31
C PHE A 457 -12.60 11.98 10.16
N PHE A 458 -12.68 11.49 8.91
CA PHE A 458 -12.30 12.26 7.73
C PHE A 458 -13.12 13.55 7.60
N VAL A 459 -14.45 13.47 7.72
CA VAL A 459 -15.37 14.63 7.68
C VAL A 459 -15.00 15.63 8.77
N TRP A 460 -14.76 15.16 10.00
CA TRP A 460 -14.32 16.02 11.09
C TRP A 460 -12.98 16.73 10.78
N GLU A 461 -12.00 16.03 10.23
CA GLU A 461 -10.71 16.65 9.87
C GLU A 461 -10.79 17.66 8.73
N VAL A 462 -11.74 17.47 7.80
CA VAL A 462 -11.90 18.34 6.64
C VAL A 462 -12.69 19.60 7.01
N PHE A 463 -13.77 19.46 7.78
CA PHE A 463 -14.74 20.55 8.01
C PHE A 463 -14.65 21.21 9.39
N TRP A 464 -14.22 20.49 10.44
CA TRP A 464 -14.30 20.99 11.83
C TRP A 464 -12.95 21.16 12.52
N LYS A 465 -11.92 20.40 12.13
CA LYS A 465 -10.59 20.51 12.74
C LYS A 465 -9.92 21.84 12.35
N PRO A 466 -9.50 22.66 13.34
CA PRO A 466 -8.83 23.93 13.06
C PRO A 466 -7.60 23.74 12.17
N LYS A 467 -7.44 24.61 11.16
CA LYS A 467 -6.23 24.63 10.34
C LYS A 467 -5.07 25.15 11.22
N PRO A 468 -3.89 24.49 11.24
CA PRO A 468 -2.74 25.01 11.96
C PRO A 468 -2.39 26.44 11.49
N ALA A 469 -2.00 27.32 12.40
CA ALA A 469 -1.69 28.73 12.12
C ALA A 469 -0.70 28.92 10.96
N THR A 470 0.25 28.00 10.79
CA THR A 470 1.23 27.99 9.69
C THR A 470 0.65 27.72 8.29
N GLN A 471 -0.65 27.46 8.17
CA GLN A 471 -1.37 27.30 6.89
C GLN A 471 -2.35 28.44 6.58
N LEU A 472 -2.51 29.43 7.48
CA LEU A 472 -3.41 30.57 7.24
C LEU A 472 -2.82 31.60 6.26
N ASP A 473 -1.49 31.64 6.09
CA ASP A 473 -0.80 32.64 5.26
C ASP A 473 -0.63 32.25 3.77
N LYS A 474 -1.41 31.31 3.24
CA LYS A 474 -1.29 30.85 1.84
C LYS A 474 -2.64 30.66 1.14
N HIS A 475 -3.61 31.52 1.41
CA HIS A 475 -4.85 31.60 0.65
C HIS A 475 -4.78 32.67 -0.43
#